data_AF-A0A920BGN2-F1
#
_entry.id   AF-A0A920BGN2-F1
#
_cell.length_a   1.000
_cell.length_b   1.000
_cell.length_c   1.000
_cell.angle_alpha   90.00
_cell.angle_beta   90.00
_cell.angle_gamma   90.00
#
_symmetry.space_group_name_H-M   'P 1'
#
loop_
_entity.id
_entity.type
_entity.pdbx_description
1 polymer ?
#
loop_
_entity_poly.entity_id
_entity_poly.type
_entity_poly.pdbx_seq_one_letter_code
_entity_poly.pdbx_strand_id
1 'polypeptide(L)' 'MIPRGPLGRQVMRNLHIYAGPSHPHEAQQPVTLDIASMNDKNKR' A
#
# COMPACT_ATOMS: atom_id res chain seq x y z
N MET A 1 -6.35 3.25 11.87
CA MET A 1 -6.77 2.73 10.54
C MET A 1 -7.85 3.66 9.98
N ILE A 2 -7.97 3.76 8.66
CA ILE A 2 -8.60 4.90 7.95
C ILE A 2 -9.98 5.27 8.57
N PRO A 3 -10.18 6.54 8.97
CA PRO A 3 -11.43 6.98 9.60
C PRO A 3 -12.60 6.96 8.61
N ARG A 4 -13.81 6.70 9.09
CA ARG A 4 -15.02 6.75 8.25
C ARG A 4 -15.34 8.21 7.88
N GLY A 5 -15.55 8.46 6.60
CA GLY A 5 -15.94 9.78 6.09
C GLY A 5 -15.61 9.94 4.60
N PRO A 6 -15.89 11.12 4.01
CA PRO A 6 -15.58 11.41 2.61
C PRO A 6 -14.10 11.24 2.30
N LEU A 7 -13.21 11.74 3.16
CA LEU A 7 -11.76 11.59 3.02
C LEU A 7 -11.33 10.12 3.10
N GLY A 8 -11.89 9.35 4.05
CA GLY A 8 -11.59 7.93 4.17
C GLY A 8 -11.94 7.15 2.89
N ARG A 9 -13.08 7.46 2.26
CA ARG A 9 -13.47 6.85 0.98
C ARG A 9 -12.50 7.20 -0.15
N GLN A 10 -11.99 8.43 -0.18
CA GLN A 10 -10.98 8.85 -1.16
C GLN A 10 -9.67 8.08 -0.98
N VAL A 11 -9.19 7.94 0.27
CA VAL A 11 -7.98 7.17 0.56
C VAL A 11 -8.15 5.69 0.15
N MET A 12 -9.29 5.09 0.47
CA MET A 12 -9.59 3.70 0.09
C MET A 12 -9.65 3.49 -1.42
N ARG A 13 -10.04 4.51 -2.20
CA ARG A 13 -10.05 4.42 -3.68
C ARG A 13 -8.64 4.29 -4.27
N ASN A 14 -7.63 4.76 -3.57
CA ASN A 14 -6.24 4.68 -4.04
C ASN A 14 -5.58 3.34 -3.68
N LEU A 15 -6.16 2.56 -2.75
CA LEU A 15 -5.63 1.28 -2.30
C LEU A 15 -6.08 0.14 -3.22
N HIS A 16 -5.11 -0.59 -3.78
CA HIS A 16 -5.35 -1.75 -4.63
C HIS A 16 -4.73 -2.99 -3.98
N ILE A 17 -5.54 -4.02 -3.72
CA ILE A 17 -5.11 -5.27 -3.07
C ILE A 17 -5.29 -6.41 -4.06
N TYR A 18 -4.23 -7.18 -4.28
CA TYR A 18 -4.21 -8.33 -5.16
C TYR A 18 -3.97 -9.61 -4.34
N ALA A 19 -4.70 -10.68 -4.65
CA ALA A 19 -4.58 -11.95 -3.93
C ALA A 19 -3.30 -12.72 -4.29
N GLY A 20 -2.79 -12.52 -5.50
CA GLY A 20 -1.58 -13.16 -6.00
C GLY A 20 -0.36 -12.23 -6.02
N PRO A 21 0.79 -12.73 -6.49
CA PRO A 21 2.04 -11.96 -6.56
C PRO A 21 2.06 -10.91 -7.68
N SER A 22 1.09 -10.96 -8.61
CA SER A 22 1.04 -10.09 -9.79
C SER A 22 -0.02 -8.99 -9.66
N HIS A 23 0.25 -7.86 -10.32
CA HIS A 23 -0.66 -6.73 -10.44
C HIS A 23 -0.58 -6.09 -11.85
N PRO A 24 -1.67 -5.51 -12.39
CA PRO A 24 -1.70 -4.91 -13.74
C PRO A 24 -1.02 -3.53 -13.84
N HIS A 25 -0.42 -3.00 -12.76
CA HIS A 25 0.11 -1.63 -12.71
C HIS A 25 1.56 -1.47 -13.21
N GLU A 26 2.02 -2.32 -14.12
CA GLU A 26 3.40 -2.29 -14.62
C GLU A 26 3.75 -0.97 -15.34
N ALA A 27 2.79 -0.39 -16.07
CA ALA A 27 2.97 0.88 -16.77
C ALA A 27 3.26 2.07 -15.84
N GLN A 28 2.90 1.97 -14.56
CA GLN A 28 3.12 3.04 -13.57
C GLN A 28 4.52 3.00 -12.96
N GLN A 29 5.33 1.97 -13.26
CA GLN A 29 6.67 1.76 -12.70
C GLN A 29 6.70 1.90 -11.17
N PRO A 30 5.92 1.06 -10.43
CA PRO A 30 5.83 1.18 -8.98
C PRO A 30 7.18 0.93 -8.30
N VAL A 31 7.52 1.78 -7.34
CA VAL A 31 8.73 1.64 -6.52
C VAL A 31 8.45 0.70 -5.35
N THR A 32 9.35 -0.25 -5.12
CA THR A 32 9.25 -1.16 -3.98
C THR A 32 9.51 -0.41 -2.67
N LEU A 33 8.59 -0.57 -1.71
CA LEU A 33 8.70 0.02 -0.39
C LEU A 33 9.06 -1.06 0.63
N ASP A 34 10.30 -1.06 1.09
CA ASP A 34 10.75 -1.94 2.16
C ASP A 34 10.44 -1.33 3.54
N ILE A 35 9.33 -1.78 4.13
CA ILE A 35 8.87 -1.29 5.45
C ILE A 35 9.74 -1.85 6.59
N ALA A 36 10.41 -2.99 6.40
CA ALA A 36 11.20 -3.62 7.44
C ALA A 36 12.49 -2.84 7.73
N SER A 37 13.12 -2.25 6.72
CA SER A 37 14.34 -1.46 6.90
C SER A 37 14.12 -0.10 7.56
N MET A 38 12.91 0.47 7.46
CA MET A 38 12.61 1.82 7.95
C MET A 38 12.55 1.97 9.47
N ASN A 39 12.43 0.86 10.22
CA ASN A 39 12.40 0.90 11.68
C ASN A 39 13.00 -0.37 12.26
N ASP A 40 13.96 -0.24 13.18
CA ASP A 40 14.61 -1.37 13.83
C ASP A 40 13.64 -2.27 14.61
N LYS A 41 12.49 -1.74 15.02
CA LYS A 41 11.41 -2.51 15.67
C LYS A 41 10.66 -3.43 14.70
N ASN A 42 10.77 -3.24 13.39
CA ASN A 42 10.11 -4.06 12.37
C ASN A 42 10.94 -5.31 11.97
N LYS A 43 12.21 -5.37 12.38
CA LYS A 43 13.15 -6.45 12.05
C LYS A 43 13.22 -7.56 13.11
N ARG A 44 12.51 -7.39 14.24
CA ARG A 44 12.53 -8.31 15.38
C ARG A 44 11.56 -9.47 15.22
#